data_AF-A0AAV2F7S7-F1
#
_entry.id   AF-A0AAV2F7S7-F1
#
_cell.length_a   1.000
_cell.length_b   1.000
_cell.length_c   1.000
_cell.angle_alpha   90.00
_cell.angle_beta   90.00
_cell.angle_gamma   90.00
#
_symmetry.space_group_name_H-M   'P 1'
#
loop_
_entity.id
_entity.type
_entity.pdbx_description
1 polymer ?
#
loop_
_entity_poly.entity_id
_entity_poly.type
_entity_poly.pdbx_seq_one_letter_code
_entity_poly.pdbx_strand_id
1 'polypeptide(L)'
;MKVRHPWFRLTRGEFKVLVPEIPLSTQVITMCVDLLTVPELENEKLVNWFLPPAFAVACATGDRVFAYPKKRIKIVYCSRDFNDGEKIFVPVLLEAIEIWESLPNCVDPIQRGEKVSLIAKELDSIFFEAVMRRFEAKMFCTFTIVEVVNAPRQENGFDCRLFVLKLMTCGGHLDECARGLKKKFDSEEERLGLAMYLLNNMENTERDALHQKVLMEGVTSHFG
;
A
#
# COMPACT_ATOMS: atom_id res chain seq x y z
N MET A 1 7.99 20.34 5.77
CA MET A 1 6.53 20.53 5.89
C MET A 1 5.92 19.15 6.10
N LYS A 2 5.43 18.80 7.30
CA LYS A 2 4.80 17.47 7.54
C LYS A 2 3.54 17.39 6.68
N VAL A 3 3.58 16.61 5.61
CA VAL A 3 2.41 16.33 4.78
C VAL A 3 1.49 15.47 5.64
N ARG A 4 0.39 16.06 6.15
CA ARG A 4 -0.60 15.30 6.93
C ARG A 4 -1.31 14.34 5.98
N HIS A 5 -1.12 13.04 6.21
CA HIS A 5 -1.95 12.02 5.58
C HIS A 5 -3.42 12.26 5.98
N PRO A 6 -4.39 12.04 5.07
CA PRO A 6 -5.79 12.05 5.45
C PRO A 6 -6.02 10.94 6.48
N TRP A 7 -6.31 11.34 7.71
CA TRP A 7 -6.58 10.47 8.84
C TRP A 7 -7.80 9.58 8.59
N PHE A 8 -7.61 8.43 7.94
CA PHE A 8 -8.67 7.45 7.80
C PHE A 8 -8.91 6.78 9.15
N ARG A 9 -10.16 6.86 9.63
CA ARG A 9 -10.59 6.11 10.80
C ARG A 9 -11.21 4.80 10.35
N LEU A 10 -10.72 3.70 10.87
CA LEU A 10 -11.41 2.41 10.75
C LEU A 10 -12.56 2.38 11.75
N THR A 11 -13.76 2.09 11.28
CA THR A 11 -14.90 1.85 12.15
C THR A 11 -14.83 0.44 12.73
N ARG A 12 -15.63 0.15 13.76
CA ARG A 12 -15.80 -1.24 14.24
C ARG A 12 -16.29 -2.17 13.12
N GLY A 13 -17.08 -1.66 12.17
CA GLY A 13 -17.52 -2.41 11.00
C GLY A 13 -16.36 -2.78 10.08
N GLU A 14 -15.46 -1.84 9.81
CA GLU A 14 -14.24 -2.08 9.04
C GLU A 14 -13.30 -3.06 9.76
N PHE A 15 -13.27 -3.05 11.10
CA PHE A 15 -12.46 -4.01 11.85
C PHE A 15 -12.97 -5.46 11.75
N LYS A 16 -14.27 -5.67 11.48
CA LYS A 16 -14.82 -7.03 11.35
C LYS A 16 -14.26 -7.79 10.16
N VAL A 17 -13.79 -7.09 9.12
CA VAL A 17 -13.23 -7.75 7.93
C VAL A 17 -11.89 -8.45 8.20
N LEU A 18 -11.30 -8.21 9.37
CA LEU A 18 -10.09 -8.89 9.84
C LEU A 18 -10.40 -10.29 10.39
N VAL A 19 -11.66 -10.63 10.66
CA VAL A 19 -12.04 -12.01 10.99
C VAL A 19 -11.74 -12.92 9.79
N PRO A 20 -11.30 -14.18 10.00
CA PRO A 20 -11.08 -15.14 8.92
C PRO A 20 -12.28 -15.25 7.96
N GLU A 21 -11.99 -15.66 6.73
CA GLU A 21 -12.98 -15.86 5.65
C GLU A 21 -13.63 -14.60 5.08
N ILE A 22 -13.46 -13.44 5.71
CA ILE A 22 -13.96 -12.16 5.20
C ILE A 22 -12.87 -11.47 4.39
N PRO A 23 -13.11 -11.12 3.10
CA PRO A 23 -12.15 -10.34 2.32
C PRO A 23 -11.87 -8.99 2.97
N LEU A 24 -10.59 -8.62 3.10
CA LEU A 24 -10.21 -7.32 3.65
C LEU A 24 -10.86 -6.19 2.85
N SER A 25 -11.32 -5.12 3.50
CA SER A 25 -11.90 -3.97 2.79
C SER A 25 -10.82 -3.09 2.15
N THR A 26 -11.23 -2.28 1.17
CA THR A 26 -10.34 -1.26 0.56
C THR A 26 -9.87 -0.23 1.59
N GLN A 27 -10.70 0.05 2.60
CA GLN A 27 -10.39 1.00 3.66
C GLN A 27 -9.27 0.47 4.56
N VAL A 28 -9.32 -0.82 4.93
CA VAL A 28 -8.25 -1.48 5.69
C VAL A 28 -6.94 -1.46 4.92
N ILE A 29 -6.94 -1.79 3.63
CA ILE A 29 -5.71 -1.75 2.81
C ILE A 29 -5.17 -0.33 2.73
N THR A 30 -6.02 0.66 2.44
CA THR A 30 -5.60 2.07 2.38
C THR A 30 -4.96 2.52 3.68
N MET A 31 -5.55 2.19 4.83
CA MET A 31 -4.96 2.50 6.14
C MET A 31 -3.57 1.87 6.32
N CYS A 32 -3.39 0.62 5.89
CA CYS A 32 -2.08 -0.04 5.98
C CYS A 32 -1.05 0.62 5.05
N VAL A 33 -1.44 0.96 3.83
CA VAL A 33 -0.58 1.69 2.88
C VAL A 33 -0.13 3.02 3.48
N ASP A 34 -1.04 3.77 4.10
CA ASP A 34 -0.72 5.03 4.77
C ASP A 34 0.28 4.81 5.93
N LEU A 35 0.03 3.79 6.77
CA LEU A 35 0.91 3.44 7.90
C LEU A 35 2.29 2.91 7.47
N LEU A 36 2.41 2.32 6.27
CA LEU A 36 3.69 1.93 5.68
C LEU A 36 4.42 3.12 5.05
N THR A 37 3.68 4.07 4.49
CA THR A 37 4.22 5.25 3.83
C THR A 37 4.87 6.21 4.82
N VAL A 38 4.23 6.46 5.97
CA VAL A 38 4.70 7.46 6.94
C VAL A 38 6.13 7.18 7.44
N PRO A 39 6.48 5.97 7.94
CA PRO A 39 7.84 5.67 8.39
C PRO A 39 8.88 5.75 7.26
N GLU A 40 8.53 5.34 6.05
CA GLU A 40 9.46 5.43 4.90
C GLU A 40 9.78 6.88 4.55
N LEU A 41 8.80 7.79 4.63
CA LEU A 41 9.04 9.21 4.40
C LEU A 41 9.92 9.86 5.47
N GLU A 42 9.93 9.32 6.69
CA GLU A 42 10.78 9.76 7.79
C GLU A 42 12.19 9.15 7.72
N ASN A 43 12.35 8.03 7.00
CA ASN A 43 13.63 7.36 6.82
C ASN A 43 14.63 8.22 6.01
N GLU A 44 15.92 8.20 6.36
CA GLU A 44 16.93 9.02 5.68
C GLU A 44 17.15 8.56 4.24
N LYS A 45 17.13 7.24 4.02
CA LYS A 45 17.20 6.62 2.70
C LYS A 45 15.86 5.97 2.40
N LEU A 46 15.09 6.60 1.54
CA LEU A 46 13.75 6.15 1.17
C LEU A 46 13.84 4.93 0.26
N VAL A 47 13.32 3.79 0.68
CA VAL A 47 13.45 2.56 -0.11
C VAL A 47 12.20 2.31 -0.95
N ASN A 48 11.00 2.59 -0.42
CA ASN A 48 9.75 2.12 -1.02
C ASN A 48 8.69 3.23 -1.12
N TRP A 49 7.93 3.23 -2.22
CA TRP A 49 6.69 4.01 -2.36
C TRP A 49 5.48 3.08 -2.36
N PHE A 50 4.53 3.30 -1.45
CA PHE A 50 3.30 2.52 -1.38
C PHE A 50 2.12 3.35 -1.89
N LEU A 51 1.53 2.97 -3.02
CA LEU A 51 0.37 3.69 -3.58
C LEU A 51 -0.95 3.09 -3.10
N PRO A 52 -1.99 3.91 -2.84
CA PRO A 52 -3.26 3.40 -2.33
C PRO A 52 -4.04 2.65 -3.42
N PRO A 53 -4.91 1.67 -3.07
CA PRO A 53 -5.72 0.93 -4.06
C PRO A 53 -6.56 1.82 -4.98
N ALA A 54 -7.02 2.97 -4.46
CA ALA A 54 -7.76 3.96 -5.24
C ALA A 54 -6.97 4.49 -6.46
N PHE A 55 -5.64 4.54 -6.38
CA PHE A 55 -4.79 4.92 -7.51
C PHE A 55 -4.93 3.92 -8.67
N ALA A 56 -4.81 2.62 -8.39
CA ALA A 56 -4.96 1.58 -9.41
C ALA A 56 -6.37 1.57 -10.03
N VAL A 57 -7.41 1.77 -9.20
CA VAL A 57 -8.80 1.87 -9.68
C VAL A 57 -9.00 3.09 -10.59
N ALA A 58 -8.44 4.24 -10.23
CA ALA A 58 -8.51 5.45 -11.06
C ALA A 58 -7.80 5.26 -12.41
N CYS A 59 -6.63 4.59 -12.42
CA CYS A 59 -5.92 4.26 -13.65
C CYS A 59 -6.76 3.35 -14.56
N ALA A 60 -7.42 2.33 -13.99
CA ALA A 60 -8.19 1.35 -14.75
C ALA A 60 -9.52 1.90 -15.32
N THR A 61 -10.16 2.83 -14.62
CA THR A 61 -11.46 3.39 -15.01
C THR A 61 -11.34 4.64 -15.88
N GLY A 62 -10.14 5.25 -15.96
CA GLY A 62 -9.93 6.55 -16.59
C GLY A 62 -10.69 7.69 -15.90
N ASP A 63 -11.27 7.40 -14.73
CA ASP A 63 -12.25 8.26 -14.09
C ASP A 63 -11.53 9.38 -13.33
N ARG A 64 -11.69 10.61 -13.85
CA ARG A 64 -11.08 11.82 -13.27
C ARG A 64 -11.74 12.23 -11.95
N VAL A 65 -12.88 11.63 -11.59
CA VAL A 65 -13.58 11.90 -10.33
C VAL A 65 -12.86 11.25 -9.13
N PHE A 66 -12.21 10.10 -9.34
CA PHE A 66 -11.30 9.47 -8.38
C PHE A 66 -9.84 9.86 -8.57
N ALA A 67 -9.56 10.87 -9.39
CA ALA A 67 -8.23 11.43 -9.49
C ALA A 67 -7.87 12.03 -8.13
N TYR A 68 -7.25 11.21 -7.27
CA TYR A 68 -6.23 11.73 -6.36
C TYR A 68 -5.39 12.66 -7.23
N PRO A 69 -5.37 13.98 -6.97
CA PRO A 69 -4.67 14.89 -7.85
C PRO A 69 -3.26 14.33 -8.03
N LYS A 70 -2.74 14.22 -9.26
CA LYS A 70 -1.38 13.70 -9.50
C LYS A 70 -0.36 14.36 -8.56
N LYS A 71 -0.58 15.66 -8.29
CA LYS A 71 0.10 16.44 -7.26
C LYS A 71 -0.02 15.85 -5.85
N ARG A 72 -1.19 15.41 -5.41
CA ARG A 72 -1.39 14.74 -4.12
C ARG A 72 -0.71 13.37 -4.05
N ILE A 73 -0.76 12.54 -5.11
CA ILE A 73 0.01 11.28 -5.10
C ILE A 73 1.50 11.56 -4.92
N LYS A 74 2.03 12.49 -5.72
CA LYS A 74 3.42 12.91 -5.63
C LYS A 74 3.76 13.51 -4.26
N ILE A 75 2.93 14.41 -3.72
CA ILE A 75 3.19 15.10 -2.44
C ILE A 75 3.01 14.18 -1.23
N VAL A 76 2.10 13.21 -1.29
CA VAL A 76 1.73 12.39 -0.13
C VAL A 76 2.52 11.09 -0.11
N TYR A 77 2.67 10.41 -1.25
CA TYR A 77 3.25 9.07 -1.30
C TYR A 77 4.64 9.02 -1.94
N CYS A 78 5.04 10.07 -2.67
CA CYS A 78 6.27 10.08 -3.48
C CYS A 78 7.01 11.42 -3.36
N SER A 79 7.04 11.98 -2.15
CA SER A 79 7.39 13.40 -1.91
C SER A 79 8.88 13.70 -1.94
N ARG A 80 9.72 12.66 -1.94
CA ARG A 80 11.18 12.71 -2.02
C ARG A 80 11.66 12.45 -3.46
N ASP A 81 12.95 12.68 -3.73
CA ASP A 81 13.52 12.52 -5.06
C ASP A 81 13.32 11.07 -5.54
N PHE A 82 12.84 10.92 -6.77
CA PHE A 82 12.68 9.64 -7.44
C PHE A 82 13.98 8.82 -7.46
N ASN A 83 15.13 9.49 -7.51
CA ASN A 83 16.42 8.82 -7.54
C ASN A 83 16.78 8.10 -6.23
N ASP A 84 16.13 8.47 -5.13
CA ASP A 84 16.35 7.86 -3.82
C ASP A 84 15.57 6.54 -3.66
N GLY A 85 14.45 6.38 -4.38
CA GLY A 85 13.57 5.21 -4.28
C GLY A 85 14.16 3.94 -4.90
N GLU A 86 13.93 2.80 -4.23
CA GLU A 86 14.31 1.46 -4.72
C GLU A 86 13.14 0.75 -5.39
N LYS A 87 11.90 0.89 -4.90
CA LYS A 87 10.72 0.19 -5.46
C LYS A 87 9.43 1.00 -5.35
N ILE A 88 8.52 0.83 -6.32
CA ILE A 88 7.14 1.35 -6.26
C ILE A 88 6.15 0.20 -6.10
N PHE A 89 5.58 0.10 -4.90
CA PHE A 89 4.47 -0.78 -4.57
C PHE A 89 3.16 -0.10 -4.94
N VAL A 90 2.75 -0.26 -6.19
CA VAL A 90 1.33 -0.21 -6.50
C VAL A 90 0.77 -1.57 -6.09
N PRO A 91 -0.37 -1.67 -5.40
CA PRO A 91 -1.06 -2.95 -5.20
C PRO A 91 -1.58 -3.52 -6.54
N VAL A 92 -0.66 -3.76 -7.50
CA VAL A 92 -0.69 -4.35 -8.86
C VAL A 92 0.78 -4.48 -9.45
N LEU A 93 1.80 -4.87 -8.67
CA LEU A 93 3.25 -4.44 -8.67
C LEU A 93 4.20 -4.48 -9.91
N LEU A 94 5.34 -3.73 -9.83
CA LEU A 94 6.23 -3.31 -10.95
C LEU A 94 7.69 -2.79 -10.59
N GLU A 95 8.75 -3.26 -11.29
CA GLU A 95 9.98 -2.58 -11.85
C GLU A 95 10.54 -3.21 -13.17
N ALA A 96 10.51 -4.53 -13.36
CA ALA A 96 9.77 -5.12 -14.50
C ALA A 96 8.32 -5.19 -14.05
N ILE A 97 7.28 -5.11 -14.87
CA ILE A 97 5.93 -5.15 -14.26
C ILE A 97 5.67 -6.52 -13.64
N GLU A 98 6.08 -6.68 -12.38
CA GLU A 98 6.15 -7.91 -11.63
C GLU A 98 4.81 -8.14 -11.00
N ILE A 99 4.03 -8.94 -11.71
CA ILE A 99 2.71 -9.29 -11.23
C ILE A 99 2.89 -10.38 -10.17
N TRP A 100 2.86 -9.94 -8.91
CA TRP A 100 2.79 -10.82 -7.75
C TRP A 100 1.33 -11.14 -7.41
N GLU A 101 0.77 -12.14 -8.10
CA GLU A 101 -0.63 -12.55 -7.94
C GLU A 101 -0.74 -13.87 -7.17
N SER A 102 -1.47 -13.85 -6.05
CA SER A 102 -1.73 -15.06 -5.26
C SER A 102 -2.86 -15.94 -5.81
N LEU A 103 -3.66 -15.41 -6.76
CA LEU A 103 -4.72 -16.12 -7.49
C LEU A 103 -4.63 -15.89 -9.02
N PRO A 104 -3.67 -16.53 -9.70
CA PRO A 104 -3.33 -16.25 -11.12
C PRO A 104 -4.41 -16.60 -12.15
N ASN A 105 -5.48 -17.31 -11.77
CA ASN A 105 -6.51 -17.76 -12.71
C ASN A 105 -7.81 -16.92 -12.63
N CYS A 106 -7.85 -15.87 -11.81
CA CYS A 106 -9.07 -15.11 -11.57
C CYS A 106 -9.33 -13.99 -12.59
N VAL A 107 -8.28 -13.55 -13.30
CA VAL A 107 -8.35 -12.46 -14.28
C VAL A 107 -7.61 -12.90 -15.54
N ASP A 108 -8.21 -12.64 -16.71
CA ASP A 108 -7.59 -12.91 -18.01
C ASP A 108 -6.21 -12.22 -18.12
N PRO A 109 -5.15 -12.91 -18.58
CA PRO A 109 -3.79 -12.35 -18.66
C PRO A 109 -3.69 -11.09 -19.52
N ILE A 110 -4.48 -10.97 -20.59
CA ILE A 110 -4.48 -9.78 -21.46
C ILE A 110 -5.07 -8.60 -20.68
N GLN A 111 -6.24 -8.78 -20.08
CA GLN A 111 -6.86 -7.74 -19.25
C GLN A 111 -5.97 -7.31 -18.08
N ARG A 112 -5.22 -8.25 -17.51
CA ARG A 112 -4.24 -7.98 -16.45
C ARG A 112 -3.11 -7.10 -16.97
N GLY A 113 -2.49 -7.48 -18.09
CA GLY A 113 -1.43 -6.70 -18.75
C GLY A 113 -1.88 -5.30 -19.15
N GLU A 114 -3.13 -5.14 -19.60
CA GLU A 114 -3.72 -3.83 -19.92
C GLU A 114 -3.85 -2.92 -18.69
N LYS A 115 -4.38 -3.43 -17.58
CA LYS A 115 -4.50 -2.66 -16.31
C LYS A 115 -3.13 -2.19 -15.82
N VAL A 116 -2.17 -3.11 -15.84
CA VAL A 116 -0.78 -2.86 -15.52
C VAL A 116 -0.19 -1.76 -16.42
N SER A 117 -0.45 -1.82 -17.73
CA SER A 117 0.03 -0.83 -18.69
C SER A 117 -0.56 0.56 -18.45
N LEU A 118 -1.83 0.65 -18.04
CA LEU A 118 -2.47 1.91 -17.66
C LEU A 118 -1.83 2.53 -16.42
N ILE A 119 -1.51 1.70 -15.42
CA ILE A 119 -0.79 2.14 -14.21
C ILE A 119 0.59 2.69 -14.57
N ALA A 120 1.35 1.98 -15.41
CA ALA A 120 2.67 2.40 -15.85
C ALA A 120 2.63 3.76 -16.58
N LYS A 121 1.65 3.95 -17.48
CA LYS A 121 1.44 5.24 -18.17
C LYS A 121 1.12 6.38 -17.20
N GLU A 122 0.36 6.10 -16.13
CA GLU A 122 0.08 7.14 -15.15
C GLU A 122 1.28 7.46 -14.27
N LEU A 123 2.10 6.47 -13.92
CA LEU A 123 3.38 6.70 -13.25
C LEU A 123 4.31 7.55 -14.11
N ASP A 124 4.38 7.30 -15.43
CA ASP A 124 5.14 8.13 -16.36
C ASP A 124 4.69 9.59 -16.29
N SER A 125 3.38 9.85 -16.22
CA SER A 125 2.88 11.22 -16.12
C SER A 125 3.25 11.93 -14.79
N ILE A 126 3.51 11.18 -13.72
CA ILE A 126 3.86 11.70 -12.39
C ILE A 126 5.38 11.95 -12.29
N PHE A 127 6.17 11.05 -12.88
CA PHE A 127 7.63 11.00 -12.73
C PHE A 127 8.40 11.26 -14.03
N PHE A 128 7.74 11.72 -15.09
CA PHE A 128 8.28 11.85 -16.45
C PHE A 128 9.75 12.29 -16.50
N GLU A 129 10.06 13.48 -15.97
CA GLU A 129 11.42 14.03 -16.02
C GLU A 129 12.45 13.18 -15.27
N ALA A 130 12.05 12.58 -14.15
CA ALA A 130 12.93 11.78 -13.31
C ALA A 130 13.20 10.39 -13.92
N VAL A 131 12.16 9.76 -14.47
CA VAL A 131 12.23 8.47 -15.17
C VAL A 131 13.09 8.61 -16.43
N MET A 132 12.84 9.64 -17.24
CA MET A 132 13.62 9.92 -18.45
C MET A 132 15.10 10.11 -18.15
N ARG A 133 15.43 10.77 -17.02
CA ARG A 133 16.81 10.97 -16.57
C ARG A 133 17.45 9.68 -16.08
N ARG A 134 16.74 8.88 -15.27
CA ARG A 134 17.28 7.66 -14.65
C ARG A 134 17.47 6.53 -15.65
N PHE A 135 16.55 6.39 -16.61
CA PHE A 135 16.50 5.24 -17.51
C PHE A 135 16.81 5.59 -18.97
N GLU A 136 17.67 6.60 -19.19
CA GLU A 136 18.21 6.94 -20.52
C GLU A 136 17.11 7.07 -21.59
N ALA A 137 16.13 7.93 -21.31
CA ALA A 137 14.96 8.19 -22.17
C ALA A 137 13.96 7.01 -22.34
N LYS A 138 14.01 5.98 -21.50
CA LYS A 138 12.91 5.02 -21.36
C LYS A 138 11.85 5.52 -20.39
N MET A 139 10.64 4.97 -20.53
CA MET A 139 9.47 5.23 -19.69
C MET A 139 8.97 3.93 -19.06
N PHE A 140 8.28 3.99 -17.92
CA PHE A 140 7.71 2.81 -17.27
C PHE A 140 6.78 2.03 -18.21
N CYS A 141 5.96 2.71 -19.01
CA CYS A 141 5.08 2.05 -19.97
C CYS A 141 5.81 1.29 -21.10
N THR A 142 7.14 1.46 -21.20
CA THR A 142 7.99 0.73 -22.15
C THR A 142 8.71 -0.47 -21.53
N PHE A 143 8.56 -0.68 -20.21
CA PHE A 143 9.18 -1.80 -19.52
C PHE A 143 8.43 -3.11 -19.79
N THR A 144 9.18 -4.21 -19.77
CA THR A 144 8.59 -5.56 -19.91
C THR A 144 7.72 -5.88 -18.69
N ILE A 145 6.52 -6.39 -18.94
CA ILE A 145 5.63 -6.96 -17.93
C ILE A 145 6.00 -8.44 -17.73
N VAL A 146 6.26 -8.85 -16.49
CA VAL A 146 6.71 -10.20 -16.14
C VAL A 146 5.85 -10.76 -15.02
N GLU A 147 5.27 -11.95 -15.24
CA GLU A 147 4.59 -12.67 -14.16
C GLU A 147 5.61 -13.44 -13.31
N VAL A 148 5.51 -13.31 -11.98
CA VAL A 148 6.44 -13.98 -11.08
C VAL A 148 6.03 -15.44 -10.94
N VAL A 149 6.77 -16.33 -11.63
CA VAL A 149 6.55 -17.79 -11.66
C VAL A 149 6.41 -18.40 -10.27
N ASN A 150 7.12 -17.84 -9.30
CA ASN A 150 7.16 -18.32 -7.92
C ASN A 150 6.44 -17.40 -6.92
N ALA A 151 5.42 -16.66 -7.35
CA ALA A 151 4.57 -15.92 -6.42
C ALA A 151 3.92 -16.85 -5.36
N PRO A 152 3.79 -16.41 -4.09
CA PRO A 152 3.05 -17.17 -3.08
C PRO A 152 1.60 -17.32 -3.50
N ARG A 153 1.08 -18.55 -3.43
CA ARG A 153 -0.32 -18.84 -3.74
C ARG A 153 -1.11 -18.89 -2.45
N GLN A 154 -2.28 -18.26 -2.45
CA GLN A 154 -3.26 -18.49 -1.39
C GLN A 154 -4.04 -19.75 -1.73
N GLU A 155 -4.39 -20.53 -0.70
CA GLU A 155 -5.22 -21.72 -0.86
C GLU A 155 -6.72 -21.39 -0.75
N ASN A 156 -7.04 -20.27 -0.10
CA ASN A 156 -8.41 -19.80 0.06
C ASN A 156 -8.78 -18.71 -0.95
N GLY A 157 -10.06 -18.33 -1.01
CA GLY A 157 -10.58 -17.35 -1.96
C GLY A 157 -10.65 -15.91 -1.44
N PHE A 158 -10.17 -15.63 -0.23
CA PHE A 158 -10.50 -14.38 0.48
C PHE A 158 -9.28 -13.60 1.00
N ASP A 159 -8.08 -14.19 1.00
CA ASP A 159 -6.84 -13.57 1.51
C ASP A 159 -6.01 -12.85 0.46
N CYS A 160 -6.50 -12.66 -0.77
CA CYS A 160 -5.74 -11.96 -1.83
C CYS A 160 -5.17 -10.63 -1.36
N ARG A 161 -5.99 -9.86 -0.64
CA ARG A 161 -5.63 -8.55 -0.10
C ARG A 161 -4.65 -8.63 1.07
N LEU A 162 -4.69 -9.70 1.86
CA LEU A 162 -3.74 -9.94 2.93
C LEU A 162 -2.36 -10.31 2.35
N PHE A 163 -2.31 -11.16 1.32
CA PHE A 163 -1.07 -11.46 0.60
C PHE A 163 -0.43 -10.21 -0.01
N VAL A 164 -1.23 -9.30 -0.58
CA VAL A 164 -0.73 -8.00 -1.08
C VAL A 164 -0.06 -7.20 0.04
N LEU A 165 -0.71 -7.07 1.21
CA LEU A 165 -0.13 -6.35 2.34
C LEU A 165 1.16 -7.00 2.84
N LYS A 166 1.20 -8.33 2.94
CA LYS A 166 2.42 -9.05 3.33
C LYS A 166 3.56 -8.79 2.36
N LEU A 167 3.32 -8.87 1.05
CA LEU A 167 4.35 -8.57 0.06
C LEU A 167 4.83 -7.12 0.14
N MET A 168 3.94 -6.16 0.39
CA MET A 168 4.32 -4.76 0.62
C MET A 168 5.25 -4.60 1.83
N THR A 169 4.95 -5.27 2.95
CA THR A 169 5.79 -5.19 4.17
C THR A 169 7.20 -5.74 3.98
N CYS A 170 7.45 -6.50 2.90
CA CYS A 170 8.73 -7.11 2.63
C CYS A 170 9.73 -6.20 1.91
N GLY A 171 9.26 -5.11 1.30
CA GLY A 171 10.11 -4.10 0.65
C GLY A 171 11.17 -4.68 -0.29
N GLY A 172 12.45 -4.43 0.00
CA GLY A 172 13.59 -4.95 -0.77
C GLY A 172 13.67 -6.49 -0.83
N HIS A 173 13.13 -7.21 0.16
CA HIS A 173 13.34 -8.64 0.40
C HIS A 173 12.21 -9.54 -0.10
N LEU A 174 11.53 -9.16 -1.19
CA LEU A 174 10.36 -9.86 -1.73
C LEU A 174 10.57 -11.38 -1.93
N ASP A 175 11.71 -11.81 -2.48
CA ASP A 175 11.98 -13.23 -2.74
C ASP A 175 12.10 -14.08 -1.47
N GLU A 176 12.69 -13.54 -0.41
CA GLU A 176 12.79 -14.23 0.88
C GLU A 176 11.43 -14.33 1.55
N CYS A 177 10.69 -13.22 1.59
CA CYS A 177 9.34 -13.18 2.09
C CYS A 177 8.41 -14.13 1.33
N ALA A 178 8.49 -14.15 0.00
CA ALA A 178 7.67 -15.01 -0.82
C ALA A 178 7.92 -16.50 -0.52
N ARG A 179 9.17 -16.88 -0.27
CA ARG A 179 9.52 -18.24 0.20
C ARG A 179 8.95 -18.52 1.60
N GLY A 180 8.93 -17.54 2.48
CA GLY A 180 8.32 -17.65 3.81
C GLY A 180 6.81 -17.87 3.75
N LEU A 181 6.10 -17.01 3.00
CA LEU A 181 4.65 -17.11 2.79
C LEU A 181 4.25 -18.46 2.19
N LYS A 182 5.03 -19.00 1.25
CA LYS A 182 4.78 -20.34 0.69
C LYS A 182 4.88 -21.49 1.70
N LYS A 183 5.65 -21.33 2.77
CA LYS A 183 5.96 -22.43 3.71
C LYS A 183 5.07 -22.45 4.94
N LYS A 184 4.63 -21.28 5.42
CA LYS A 184 4.04 -21.13 6.76
C LYS A 184 2.93 -20.06 6.82
N PHE A 185 2.24 -19.79 5.73
CA PHE A 185 1.13 -18.83 5.79
C PHE A 185 -0.03 -19.41 6.61
N ASP A 186 -0.37 -18.74 7.70
CA ASP A 186 -1.55 -19.01 8.52
C ASP A 186 -2.47 -17.78 8.47
N SER A 187 -3.69 -17.95 7.96
CA SER A 187 -4.63 -16.85 7.76
C SER A 187 -5.04 -16.21 9.08
N GLU A 188 -5.29 -17.01 10.12
CA GLU A 188 -5.77 -16.51 11.41
C GLU A 188 -4.68 -15.73 12.13
N GLU A 189 -3.46 -16.28 12.14
CA GLU A 189 -2.30 -15.62 12.75
C GLU A 189 -1.98 -14.30 12.04
N GLU A 190 -1.96 -14.30 10.70
CA GLU A 190 -1.64 -13.11 9.92
C GLU A 190 -2.72 -12.02 10.04
N ARG A 191 -3.99 -12.42 10.12
CA ARG A 191 -5.11 -11.50 10.37
C ARG A 191 -5.10 -10.93 11.77
N LEU A 192 -4.79 -11.74 12.78
CA LEU A 192 -4.64 -11.26 14.15
C LEU A 192 -3.45 -10.29 14.25
N GLY A 193 -2.32 -10.63 13.63
CA GLY A 193 -1.16 -9.75 13.54
C GLY A 193 -1.50 -8.41 12.92
N LEU A 194 -2.25 -8.41 11.81
CA LEU A 194 -2.73 -7.20 11.16
C LEU A 194 -3.67 -6.39 12.06
N ALA A 195 -4.60 -7.04 12.76
CA ALA A 195 -5.48 -6.37 13.72
C ALA A 195 -4.69 -5.70 14.84
N MET A 196 -3.69 -6.38 15.40
CA MET A 196 -2.82 -5.84 16.45
C MET A 196 -1.98 -4.67 15.93
N TYR A 197 -1.45 -4.76 14.71
CA TYR A 197 -0.73 -3.66 14.06
C TYR A 197 -1.61 -2.42 13.91
N LEU A 198 -2.85 -2.59 13.45
CA LEU A 198 -3.80 -1.50 13.29
C LEU A 198 -4.27 -0.90 14.61
N LEU A 199 -4.37 -1.68 15.69
CA LEU A 199 -4.71 -1.17 17.01
C LEU A 199 -3.55 -0.40 17.65
N ASN A 200 -2.34 -0.95 17.59
CA ASN A 200 -1.18 -0.46 18.32
C ASN A 200 -0.33 0.55 17.55
N ASN A 201 -0.81 1.08 16.43
CA ASN A 201 -0.06 2.07 15.66
C ASN A 201 0.14 3.38 16.45
N MET A 202 1.18 4.12 16.07
CA MET A 202 1.59 5.36 16.75
C MET A 202 0.46 6.40 16.80
N GLU A 203 -0.36 6.50 15.76
CA GLU A 203 -1.46 7.47 15.68
C GLU A 203 -2.56 7.18 16.72
N ASN A 204 -2.86 5.91 16.98
CA ASN A 204 -3.76 5.54 18.07
C ASN A 204 -3.14 5.85 19.44
N THR A 205 -1.83 5.66 19.59
CA THR A 205 -1.11 5.99 20.83
C THR A 205 -1.14 7.49 21.12
N GLU A 206 -0.89 8.33 20.11
CA GLU A 206 -1.00 9.79 20.23
C GLU A 206 -2.42 10.24 20.54
N ARG A 207 -3.43 9.64 19.90
CA ARG A 207 -4.84 9.91 20.20
C ARG A 207 -5.19 9.59 21.65
N ASP A 208 -4.77 8.42 22.13
CA ASP A 208 -5.09 7.96 23.48
C ASP A 208 -4.38 8.83 24.54
N ALA A 209 -3.13 9.26 24.28
CA ALA A 209 -2.42 10.24 25.11
C ALA A 209 -3.13 11.61 25.14
N LEU A 210 -3.64 12.08 24.00
CA LEU A 210 -4.41 13.33 23.93
C LEU A 210 -5.72 13.22 24.73
N HIS A 211 -6.43 12.10 24.62
CA HIS A 211 -7.65 11.86 25.42
C HIS A 211 -7.34 11.85 26.92
N GLN A 212 -6.26 11.20 27.35
CA GLN A 212 -5.85 11.20 28.76
C GLN A 212 -5.55 12.62 29.26
N LYS A 213 -4.84 13.43 28.46
CA LYS A 213 -4.54 14.82 28.80
C LYS A 213 -5.80 15.67 28.96
N VAL A 214 -6.76 15.57 28.03
CA VAL A 214 -8.04 16.28 28.11
C VAL A 214 -8.84 15.85 29.34
N LEU A 215 -8.84 14.56 29.68
CA LEU A 215 -9.51 14.06 30.88
C LEU A 215 -8.86 14.61 32.16
N MET A 216 -7.53 14.68 32.23
CA MET A 216 -6.81 15.24 33.39
C MET A 216 -7.04 16.75 33.54
N GLU A 217 -7.01 17.51 32.44
CA GLU A 217 -7.26 18.96 32.44
C GLU A 217 -8.73 19.30 32.74
N GLY A 218 -9.68 18.50 32.22
CA GLY A 218 -11.10 18.62 32.51
C GLY A 218 -11.44 18.42 34.00
N VAL A 219 -10.78 17.47 34.67
CA VAL A 219 -10.94 17.22 36.11
C VAL A 219 -10.44 18.39 36.95
N THR A 220 -9.38 19.09 36.54
CA THR A 220 -8.88 20.26 37.29
C THR A 220 -9.77 21.50 37.21
N SER A 221 -10.66 21.59 36.22
CA SER A 221 -11.57 22.73 36.03
C SER A 221 -12.85 22.68 36.86
N HIS A 222 -13.13 21.56 37.54
CA HIS A 222 -14.34 21.35 38.35
C HIS A 222 -14.08 21.35 39.86
N PHE A 223 -12.86 21.71 40.28
CA PHE A 223 -12.45 21.87 41.68
C PHE A 223 -11.87 23.27 41.99
N GLY A 224 -12.21 24.27 41.17
CA GLY A 224 -11.86 25.68 41.39
C GLY A 224 -13.04 26.49 41.91
#